data_AF-A0A5N5Q6W5-F1
#
_entry.id   AF-A0A5N5Q6W5-F1
#
_cell.length_a   1.000
_cell.length_b   1.000
_cell.length_c   1.000
_cell.angle_alpha   90.00
_cell.angle_beta   90.00
_cell.angle_gamma   90.00
#
_symmetry.space_group_name_H-M   'P 1'
#
loop_
_entity.id
_entity.type
_entity.pdbx_description
1 polymer ?
#
loop_
_entity_poly.entity_id
_entity_poly.type
_entity_poly.pdbx_seq_one_letter_code
_entity_poly.pdbx_strand_id
1 'polypeptide(L)'
;MESVLDGLNIQGSAREKGRNFADLTLHQQIMQLYGLQLSQQSQIDTQAAANFLRSEVFEMHVVARLRTALLAPWLTNYVTQFQEWILNDIQCSPGAWRVEPDVTNVAEQWQHFSSELKVKTTQIRAQNKITMYRMRAKGADINKIAAKLAPKGMVIREHHRARLAWLMLSTVEFDELCEQGTQKAANFWDWVGKQVLNIKSRIQEDAQYTTDLQRRTAMTQVFTRALSLHRNKFPPVSSAPPPKERPGWQETLEEAMKLGAVI
;
A
#
# COMPACT_ATOMS: atom_id res chain seq x y z
N MET A 1 18.96 49.93 -18.26
CA MET A 1 18.34 48.62 -18.54
C MET A 1 19.28 47.75 -19.37
N GLU A 2 19.67 48.18 -20.58
CA GLU A 2 20.57 47.39 -21.45
C GLU A 2 21.91 47.01 -20.77
N SER A 3 22.56 47.96 -20.07
CA SER A 3 23.79 47.70 -19.31
C SER A 3 23.63 46.66 -18.19
N VAL A 4 22.42 46.51 -17.64
CA VAL A 4 22.10 45.51 -16.61
C VAL A 4 21.87 44.14 -17.26
N LEU A 5 21.17 44.10 -18.40
CA LEU A 5 20.97 42.87 -19.17
C LEU A 5 22.28 42.31 -19.74
N ASP A 6 23.19 43.19 -20.15
CA ASP A 6 24.54 42.85 -20.59
C ASP A 6 25.38 42.30 -19.44
N GLY A 7 25.34 42.93 -18.27
CA GLY A 7 26.02 42.45 -17.07
C GLY A 7 25.53 41.08 -16.58
N LEU A 8 24.28 40.73 -16.87
CA LEU A 8 23.67 39.43 -16.55
C LEU A 8 23.77 38.41 -17.70
N ASN A 9 24.42 38.75 -18.81
CA ASN A 9 24.57 37.92 -20.01
C ASN A 9 23.22 37.38 -20.56
N ILE A 10 22.14 38.18 -20.48
CA ILE A 10 20.82 37.78 -20.98
C ILE A 10 20.72 38.09 -22.47
N GLN A 11 20.50 37.05 -23.28
CA GLN A 11 20.44 37.13 -24.75
C GLN A 11 19.13 36.55 -25.34
N GLY A 12 18.89 36.81 -26.62
CA GLY A 12 17.78 36.25 -27.38
C GLY A 12 16.39 36.64 -26.85
N SER A 13 15.44 35.72 -26.92
CA SER A 13 14.03 35.95 -26.51
C SER A 13 13.86 36.33 -25.03
N ALA A 14 14.81 35.96 -24.17
CA ALA A 14 14.81 36.38 -22.77
C ALA A 14 15.13 37.87 -22.62
N ARG A 15 15.95 38.42 -23.52
CA ARG A 15 16.29 39.85 -23.55
C ARG A 15 15.09 40.69 -23.97
N GLU A 16 14.34 40.24 -24.98
CA GLU A 16 13.09 40.89 -25.41
C GLU A 16 12.04 40.89 -24.30
N LYS A 17 11.91 39.78 -23.55
CA LYS A 17 11.05 39.74 -22.35
C LYS A 17 11.50 40.72 -21.27
N GLY A 18 12.81 40.87 -21.06
CA GLY A 18 13.38 41.86 -20.14
C GLY A 18 13.06 43.30 -20.53
N ARG A 19 13.13 43.62 -21.83
CA ARG A 19 12.73 44.93 -22.37
C ARG A 19 11.23 45.18 -22.19
N ASN A 20 10.40 44.22 -22.61
CA ASN A 20 8.95 44.31 -22.48
C ASN A 20 8.51 44.48 -21.02
N PHE A 21 9.20 43.83 -20.07
CA PHE A 21 8.95 44.00 -18.64
C PHE A 21 9.36 45.40 -18.16
N ALA A 22 10.49 45.91 -18.60
CA ALA A 22 11.01 47.21 -18.18
C ALA A 22 10.21 48.40 -18.75
N ASP A 23 9.52 48.21 -19.87
CA ASP A 23 8.61 49.21 -20.47
C ASP A 23 7.25 49.32 -19.74
N LEU A 24 6.97 48.41 -18.80
CA LEU A 24 5.78 48.47 -17.96
C LEU A 24 5.90 49.54 -16.87
N THR A 25 4.76 50.06 -16.42
CA THR A 25 4.72 50.90 -15.20
C THR A 25 5.15 50.08 -13.97
N LEU A 26 5.66 50.75 -12.93
CA LEU A 26 6.07 50.10 -11.69
C LEU A 26 4.97 49.20 -11.09
N HIS A 27 3.72 49.63 -11.16
CA HIS A 27 2.58 48.86 -10.65
C HIS A 27 2.36 47.56 -11.46
N GLN A 28 2.49 47.63 -12.79
CA GLN A 28 2.40 46.47 -13.67
C GLN A 28 3.58 45.51 -13.49
N GLN A 29 4.79 46.03 -13.28
CA GLN A 29 5.98 45.23 -12.97
C GLN A 29 5.79 44.45 -11.66
N ILE A 30 5.31 45.12 -10.60
CA ILE A 30 5.02 44.48 -9.32
C ILE A 30 3.94 43.42 -9.47
N MET A 31 2.85 43.70 -10.18
CA MET A 31 1.80 42.71 -10.44
C MET A 31 2.31 41.50 -11.23
N GLN A 32 3.17 41.69 -12.23
CA GLN A 32 3.76 40.58 -12.98
C GLN A 32 4.72 39.76 -12.13
N LEU A 33 5.56 40.39 -11.30
CA LEU A 33 6.44 39.68 -10.38
C LEU A 33 5.64 38.88 -9.33
N TYR A 34 4.60 39.49 -8.77
CA TYR A 34 3.71 38.81 -7.83
C TYR A 34 2.95 37.65 -8.49
N GLY A 35 2.44 37.86 -9.72
CA GLY A 35 1.81 36.80 -10.51
C GLY A 35 2.77 35.66 -10.86
N LEU A 36 4.03 35.97 -11.18
CA LEU A 36 5.07 34.97 -11.40
C LEU A 36 5.39 34.20 -10.11
N GLN A 37 5.51 34.89 -8.98
CA GLN A 37 5.73 34.27 -7.68
C GLN A 37 4.56 33.35 -7.30
N LEU A 38 3.32 33.79 -7.50
CA LEU A 38 2.13 32.96 -7.30
C LEU A 38 2.09 31.77 -8.26
N SER A 39 2.51 31.96 -9.52
CA SER A 39 2.60 30.88 -10.50
C SER A 39 3.68 29.86 -10.14
N GLN A 40 4.83 30.31 -9.64
CA GLN A 40 5.91 29.43 -9.16
C GLN A 40 5.49 28.69 -7.89
N GLN A 41 4.84 29.38 -6.94
CA GLN A 41 4.29 28.75 -5.75
C GLN A 41 3.24 27.71 -6.13
N SER A 42 2.32 28.05 -7.04
CA SER A 42 1.35 27.10 -7.60
C SER A 42 2.02 25.92 -8.32
N GLN A 43 3.15 26.11 -9.00
CA GLN A 43 3.91 25.02 -9.61
C GLN A 43 4.58 24.10 -8.58
N ILE A 44 5.04 24.65 -7.45
CA ILE A 44 5.61 23.88 -6.35
C ILE A 44 4.50 23.11 -5.62
N ASP A 45 3.38 23.76 -5.34
CA ASP A 45 2.20 23.17 -4.71
C ASP A 45 1.58 22.07 -5.60
N THR A 46 1.70 22.19 -6.93
CA THR A 46 1.26 21.17 -7.89
C THR A 46 2.22 19.97 -8.04
N GLN A 47 3.36 19.97 -7.35
CA GLN A 47 4.34 18.87 -7.39
C GLN A 47 4.55 18.15 -6.05
N ALA A 48 3.85 18.52 -4.99
CA ALA A 48 4.00 17.92 -3.66
C ALA A 48 3.88 16.39 -3.68
N ALA A 49 2.85 15.85 -4.35
CA ALA A 49 2.65 14.41 -4.49
C ALA A 49 3.78 13.76 -5.30
N ALA A 50 4.19 14.35 -6.41
CA ALA A 50 5.26 13.82 -7.25
C ALA A 50 6.61 13.76 -6.51
N ASN A 51 6.91 14.79 -5.72
CA ASN A 51 8.10 14.84 -4.87
C ASN A 51 8.03 13.81 -3.75
N PHE A 52 6.89 13.71 -3.06
CA PHE A 52 6.69 12.75 -1.99
C PHE A 52 6.80 11.30 -2.47
N LEU A 53 6.21 10.97 -3.63
CA LEU A 53 6.27 9.62 -4.22
C LEU A 53 7.70 9.18 -4.58
N ARG A 54 8.61 10.13 -4.85
CA ARG A 54 10.04 9.86 -5.12
C ARG A 54 10.89 9.87 -3.85
N SER A 55 10.32 10.26 -2.71
CA SER A 55 11.04 10.37 -1.45
C SER A 55 11.36 9.00 -0.85
N GLU A 56 12.43 8.94 -0.07
CA GLU A 56 12.74 7.77 0.75
C GLU A 56 11.64 7.52 1.80
N VAL A 57 10.95 8.57 2.25
CA VAL A 57 9.86 8.48 3.22
C VAL A 57 8.71 7.62 2.68
N PHE A 58 8.34 7.80 1.41
CA PHE A 58 7.32 6.99 0.77
C PHE A 58 7.70 5.51 0.73
N GLU A 59 8.91 5.17 0.30
CA GLU A 59 9.38 3.78 0.23
C GLU A 59 9.57 3.16 1.63
N MET A 60 10.16 3.88 2.58
CA MET A 60 10.44 3.35 3.91
C MET A 60 9.21 3.25 4.80
N HIS A 61 8.23 4.14 4.63
CA HIS A 61 7.06 4.20 5.51
C HIS A 61 5.79 3.74 4.81
N VAL A 62 5.39 4.39 3.73
CA VAL A 62 4.12 4.07 3.05
C VAL A 62 4.17 2.66 2.46
N VAL A 63 5.20 2.36 1.66
CA VAL A 63 5.34 1.02 1.03
C VAL A 63 5.55 -0.08 2.07
N ALA A 64 6.31 0.18 3.15
CA ALA A 64 6.46 -0.78 4.24
C ALA A 64 5.13 -1.06 4.96
N ARG A 65 4.33 -0.03 5.24
CA ARG A 65 2.98 -0.18 5.80
C ARG A 65 2.05 -0.90 4.85
N LEU A 66 2.07 -0.61 3.54
CA LEU A 66 1.31 -1.34 2.53
C LEU A 66 1.64 -2.84 2.53
N ARG A 67 2.94 -3.18 2.57
CA ARG A 67 3.39 -4.59 2.65
C ARG A 67 2.91 -5.25 3.92
N THR A 68 3.00 -4.55 5.05
CA THR A 68 2.50 -5.05 6.35
C THR A 68 1.00 -5.30 6.29
N ALA A 69 0.24 -4.35 5.73
CA ALA A 69 -1.21 -4.45 5.59
C ALA A 69 -1.62 -5.62 4.69
N LEU A 70 -0.93 -5.84 3.56
CA LEU A 70 -1.15 -7.01 2.71
C LEU A 70 -0.87 -8.35 3.39
N LEU A 71 -0.03 -8.34 4.43
CA LEU A 71 0.29 -9.51 5.25
C LEU A 71 -0.57 -9.59 6.51
N ALA A 72 -1.42 -8.61 6.76
CA ALA A 72 -2.19 -8.55 7.98
C ALA A 72 -3.12 -9.76 8.08
N PRO A 73 -3.20 -10.39 9.25
CA PRO A 73 -4.00 -11.61 9.46
C PRO A 73 -5.49 -11.40 9.21
N TRP A 74 -5.97 -10.15 9.40
CA TRP A 74 -7.39 -9.78 9.36
C TRP A 74 -7.83 -9.17 8.05
N LEU A 75 -6.94 -9.13 7.04
CA LEU A 75 -7.27 -8.54 5.75
C LEU A 75 -8.42 -9.28 5.07
N THR A 76 -9.55 -8.60 4.86
CA THR A 76 -10.79 -9.18 4.34
C THR A 76 -10.92 -9.14 2.81
N ASN A 77 -10.09 -8.34 2.15
CA ASN A 77 -10.11 -8.20 0.69
C ASN A 77 -8.68 -7.90 0.23
N TYR A 78 -8.27 -8.41 -0.94
CA TYR A 78 -6.92 -8.14 -1.47
C TYR A 78 -6.92 -7.13 -2.61
N VAL A 79 -8.06 -6.68 -3.13
CA VAL A 79 -8.17 -5.92 -4.38
C VAL A 79 -8.81 -4.54 -4.13
N THR A 80 -10.07 -4.34 -4.51
CA THR A 80 -10.69 -3.01 -4.56
C THR A 80 -10.93 -2.43 -3.17
N GLN A 81 -11.61 -3.18 -2.29
CA GLN A 81 -11.91 -2.71 -0.92
C GLN A 81 -10.65 -2.45 -0.10
N PHE A 82 -9.54 -3.16 -0.39
CA PHE A 82 -8.27 -2.89 0.27
C PHE A 82 -7.67 -1.55 -0.13
N GLN A 83 -7.68 -1.24 -1.43
CA GLN A 83 -7.17 0.04 -1.93
C GLN A 83 -8.00 1.21 -1.40
N GLU A 84 -9.32 1.06 -1.38
CA GLU A 84 -10.23 2.05 -0.80
C GLU A 84 -9.98 2.24 0.70
N TRP A 85 -9.85 1.14 1.45
CA TRP A 85 -9.55 1.20 2.87
C TRP A 85 -8.22 1.92 3.16
N ILE A 86 -7.15 1.60 2.43
CA ILE A 86 -5.85 2.27 2.61
C ILE A 86 -5.97 3.77 2.35
N LEU A 87 -6.62 4.16 1.25
CA LEU A 87 -6.74 5.57 0.88
C LEU A 87 -7.54 6.33 1.92
N ASN A 88 -8.63 5.74 2.41
CA ASN A 88 -9.41 6.31 3.51
C ASN A 88 -8.58 6.43 4.80
N ASP A 89 -7.83 5.39 5.17
CA ASP A 89 -6.98 5.40 6.37
C ASP A 89 -5.86 6.46 6.29
N ILE A 90 -5.24 6.63 5.12
CA ILE A 90 -4.25 7.70 4.87
C ILE A 90 -4.91 9.07 4.99
N GLN A 91 -6.11 9.25 4.42
CA GLN A 91 -6.80 10.53 4.45
C GLN A 91 -7.27 10.89 5.86
N CYS A 92 -7.73 9.92 6.66
CA CYS A 92 -8.13 10.13 8.05
C CYS A 92 -6.94 10.29 9.01
N SER A 93 -5.80 9.66 8.71
CA SER A 93 -4.62 9.62 9.59
C SER A 93 -3.30 9.86 8.84
N PRO A 94 -3.13 11.00 8.13
CA PRO A 94 -1.96 11.22 7.26
C PRO A 94 -0.63 11.18 8.01
N GLY A 95 -0.61 11.69 9.25
CA GLY A 95 0.58 11.66 10.12
C GLY A 95 1.04 10.24 10.47
N ALA A 96 0.13 9.27 10.60
CA ALA A 96 0.50 7.87 10.82
C ALA A 96 1.27 7.31 9.62
N TRP A 97 0.89 7.72 8.41
CA TRP A 97 1.53 7.34 7.15
C TRP A 97 2.71 8.23 6.75
N ARG A 98 3.00 9.27 7.54
CA ARG A 98 3.98 10.32 7.24
C ARG A 98 3.73 10.98 5.88
N VAL A 99 2.45 11.12 5.52
CA VAL A 99 2.04 11.84 4.32
C VAL A 99 1.84 13.30 4.71
N GLU A 100 2.44 14.19 3.93
CA GLU A 100 2.37 15.63 4.18
C GLU A 100 0.97 16.18 3.84
N PRO A 101 0.47 17.19 4.59
CA PRO A 101 -0.85 17.78 4.36
C PRO A 101 -1.04 18.28 2.92
N ASP A 102 0.03 18.77 2.28
CA ASP A 102 -0.03 19.28 0.91
C ASP A 102 -0.36 18.18 -0.12
N VAL A 103 -0.07 16.92 0.21
CA VAL A 103 -0.43 15.77 -0.62
C VAL A 103 -1.91 15.39 -0.42
N THR A 104 -2.46 15.52 0.78
CA THR A 104 -3.83 15.07 1.10
C THR A 104 -4.90 16.16 0.97
N ASN A 105 -4.54 17.42 1.20
CA ASN A 105 -5.49 18.53 1.26
C ASN A 105 -5.76 19.17 -0.10
N VAL A 106 -4.84 18.99 -1.06
CA VAL A 106 -5.00 19.47 -2.44
C VAL A 106 -5.57 18.34 -3.31
N ALA A 107 -6.77 18.55 -3.85
CA ALA A 107 -7.52 17.50 -4.57
C ALA A 107 -6.73 16.88 -5.73
N GLU A 108 -6.03 17.69 -6.53
CA GLU A 108 -5.20 17.21 -7.65
C GLU A 108 -4.00 16.37 -7.16
N GLN A 109 -3.34 16.81 -6.07
CA GLN A 109 -2.23 16.09 -5.47
C GLN A 109 -2.70 14.74 -4.90
N TRP A 110 -3.85 14.74 -4.22
CA TRP A 110 -4.45 13.53 -3.69
C TRP A 110 -4.85 12.56 -4.81
N GLN A 111 -5.40 13.06 -5.91
CA GLN A 111 -5.74 12.24 -7.07
C GLN A 111 -4.49 11.60 -7.69
N HIS A 112 -3.41 12.36 -7.85
CA HIS A 112 -2.14 11.83 -8.34
C HIS A 112 -1.56 10.77 -7.39
N PHE A 113 -1.43 11.11 -6.11
CA PHE A 113 -0.94 10.21 -5.07
C PHE A 113 -1.75 8.92 -4.98
N SER A 114 -3.09 9.02 -4.93
CA SER A 114 -3.97 7.86 -4.81
C SER A 114 -3.90 6.92 -6.02
N SER A 115 -3.72 7.47 -7.23
CA SER A 115 -3.54 6.69 -8.46
C SER A 115 -2.22 5.90 -8.40
N GLU A 116 -1.12 6.55 -8.03
CA GLU A 116 0.18 5.90 -7.89
C GLU A 116 0.20 4.87 -6.74
N LEU A 117 -0.48 5.15 -5.63
CA LEU A 117 -0.61 4.21 -4.53
C LEU A 117 -1.36 2.94 -4.94
N LYS A 118 -2.41 3.06 -5.76
CA LYS A 118 -3.15 1.91 -6.32
C LYS A 118 -2.24 1.07 -7.22
N VAL A 119 -1.47 1.71 -8.10
CA VAL A 119 -0.49 1.04 -8.97
C VAL A 119 0.56 0.30 -8.13
N LYS A 120 1.16 0.98 -7.15
CA LYS A 120 2.16 0.39 -6.25
C LYS A 120 1.60 -0.79 -5.47
N THR A 121 0.37 -0.70 -4.98
CA THR A 121 -0.30 -1.80 -4.28
C THR A 121 -0.46 -3.03 -5.19
N THR A 122 -0.86 -2.82 -6.45
CA THR A 122 -0.94 -3.90 -7.45
C THR A 122 0.42 -4.54 -7.71
N GLN A 123 1.47 -3.72 -7.85
CA GLN A 123 2.84 -4.21 -8.04
C GLN A 123 3.32 -5.05 -6.83
N ILE A 124 3.06 -4.60 -5.60
CA ILE A 124 3.41 -5.35 -4.39
C ILE A 124 2.68 -6.70 -4.37
N ARG A 125 1.38 -6.73 -4.70
CA ARG A 125 0.62 -7.98 -4.80
C ARG A 125 1.19 -8.93 -5.85
N ALA A 126 1.52 -8.43 -7.04
CA ALA A 126 2.16 -9.23 -8.09
C ALA A 126 3.51 -9.79 -7.60
N GLN A 127 4.33 -8.96 -6.95
CA GLN A 127 5.62 -9.37 -6.40
C GLN A 127 5.46 -10.41 -5.27
N ASN A 128 4.45 -10.26 -4.40
CA ASN A 128 4.14 -11.23 -3.36
C ASN A 128 3.76 -12.57 -3.97
N LYS A 129 2.89 -12.58 -5.00
CA LYS A 129 2.54 -13.79 -5.76
C LYS A 129 3.80 -14.45 -6.31
N ILE A 130 4.59 -13.74 -7.11
CA ILE A 130 5.84 -14.28 -7.70
C ILE A 130 6.79 -14.83 -6.63
N THR A 131 6.92 -14.13 -5.51
CA THR A 131 7.79 -14.55 -4.41
C THR A 131 7.28 -15.83 -3.75
N MET A 132 5.97 -15.93 -3.48
CA MET A 132 5.34 -17.13 -2.94
C MET A 132 5.55 -18.35 -3.85
N TYR A 133 5.30 -18.23 -5.15
CA TYR A 133 5.53 -19.31 -6.12
C TYR A 133 7.00 -19.75 -6.15
N ARG A 134 7.92 -18.79 -6.19
CA ARG A 134 9.37 -19.07 -6.20
C ARG A 134 9.84 -19.77 -4.94
N MET A 135 9.32 -19.35 -3.77
CA MET A 135 9.68 -19.95 -2.49
C MET A 135 9.07 -21.35 -2.33
N ARG A 136 7.83 -21.55 -2.82
CA ARG A 136 7.17 -22.87 -2.90
C ARG A 136 7.99 -23.84 -3.75
N ALA A 137 8.41 -23.43 -4.95
CA ALA A 137 9.21 -24.26 -5.84
C ALA A 137 10.56 -24.70 -5.22
N LYS A 138 11.06 -23.92 -4.25
CA LYS A 138 12.28 -24.23 -3.48
C LYS A 138 12.00 -25.05 -2.20
N GLY A 139 10.76 -25.48 -1.97
CA GLY A 139 10.37 -26.20 -0.75
C GLY A 139 10.55 -25.36 0.52
N ALA A 140 10.45 -24.03 0.44
CA ALA A 140 10.63 -23.18 1.60
C ALA A 140 9.49 -23.34 2.60
N ASP A 141 9.83 -23.43 3.89
CA ASP A 141 8.85 -23.42 4.97
C ASP A 141 8.20 -22.04 5.18
N ILE A 142 7.14 -22.04 6.00
CA ILE A 142 6.35 -20.83 6.26
C ILE A 142 7.15 -19.70 6.93
N ASN A 143 8.15 -20.02 7.75
CA ASN A 143 8.97 -18.99 8.41
C ASN A 143 9.86 -18.28 7.40
N LYS A 144 10.47 -19.04 6.47
CA LYS A 144 11.28 -18.47 5.37
C LYS A 144 10.43 -17.62 4.43
N ILE A 145 9.23 -18.09 4.08
CA ILE A 145 8.29 -17.34 3.23
C ILE A 145 7.90 -16.03 3.92
N ALA A 146 7.48 -16.10 5.18
CA ALA A 146 7.03 -14.93 5.91
C ALA A 146 8.16 -13.90 6.08
N ALA A 147 9.37 -14.33 6.43
CA ALA A 147 10.54 -13.46 6.54
C ALA A 147 10.91 -12.79 5.21
N LYS A 148 10.63 -13.44 4.07
CA LYS A 148 10.94 -12.88 2.74
C LYS A 148 9.91 -11.84 2.29
N LEU A 149 8.66 -11.98 2.69
CA LEU A 149 7.57 -11.07 2.33
C LEU A 149 7.48 -9.86 3.28
N ALA A 150 7.78 -10.07 4.56
CA ALA A 150 7.66 -9.03 5.57
C ALA A 150 8.68 -7.90 5.35
N PRO A 151 8.26 -6.63 5.49
CA PRO A 151 9.20 -5.52 5.51
C PRO A 151 10.10 -5.58 6.75
N LYS A 152 11.28 -4.95 6.66
CA LYS A 152 12.24 -4.89 7.78
C LYS A 152 11.58 -4.25 9.00
N GLY A 153 11.74 -4.87 10.16
CA GLY A 153 11.19 -4.39 11.43
C GLY A 153 9.77 -4.86 11.75
N MET A 154 9.06 -5.51 10.81
CA MET A 154 7.78 -6.16 11.11
C MET A 154 7.99 -7.41 11.97
N VAL A 155 7.17 -7.56 13.00
CA VAL A 155 7.13 -8.75 13.85
C VAL A 155 6.08 -9.74 13.33
N ILE A 156 6.54 -10.90 12.89
CA ILE A 156 5.68 -11.96 12.35
C ILE A 156 5.20 -12.88 13.47
N ARG A 157 3.90 -12.88 13.71
CA ARG A 157 3.22 -13.75 14.69
C ARG A 157 2.54 -14.94 14.03
N GLU A 158 2.00 -15.84 14.85
CA GLU A 158 1.38 -17.08 14.39
C GLU A 158 0.21 -16.85 13.42
N HIS A 159 -0.63 -15.85 13.69
CA HIS A 159 -1.73 -15.49 12.78
C HIS A 159 -1.25 -15.00 11.41
N HIS A 160 -0.08 -14.34 11.34
CA HIS A 160 0.52 -13.96 10.05
C HIS A 160 0.94 -15.20 9.27
N ARG A 161 1.61 -16.15 9.96
CA ARG A 161 1.98 -17.44 9.36
C ARG A 161 0.75 -18.22 8.91
N ALA A 162 -0.31 -18.21 9.70
CA ALA A 162 -1.55 -18.88 9.38
C ALA A 162 -2.21 -18.31 8.13
N ARG A 163 -2.30 -16.98 8.04
CA ARG A 163 -2.82 -16.30 6.85
C ARG A 163 -1.98 -16.58 5.61
N LEU A 164 -0.66 -16.52 5.75
CA LEU A 164 0.27 -16.85 4.66
C LEU A 164 0.20 -18.31 4.24
N ALA A 165 0.09 -19.24 5.18
CA ALA A 165 -0.05 -20.67 4.89
C ALA A 165 -1.33 -20.95 4.11
N TRP A 166 -2.43 -20.28 4.48
CA TRP A 166 -3.67 -20.32 3.72
C TRP A 166 -3.47 -19.79 2.29
N LEU A 167 -2.87 -18.61 2.11
CA LEU A 167 -2.57 -18.07 0.78
C LEU A 167 -1.71 -19.03 -0.06
N MET A 168 -0.69 -19.65 0.55
CA MET A 168 0.19 -20.61 -0.11
C MET A 168 -0.57 -21.86 -0.57
N LEU A 169 -1.44 -22.43 0.28
CA LEU A 169 -2.29 -23.56 -0.11
C LEU A 169 -3.27 -23.15 -1.21
N SER A 170 -3.84 -21.95 -1.13
CA SER A 170 -4.69 -21.36 -2.16
C SER A 170 -3.96 -21.17 -3.50
N THR A 171 -2.63 -20.98 -3.54
CA THR A 171 -1.91 -21.00 -4.83
C THR A 171 -1.95 -22.37 -5.50
N VAL A 172 -1.88 -23.46 -4.73
CA VAL A 172 -1.92 -24.83 -5.27
C VAL A 172 -3.29 -25.09 -5.89
N GLU A 173 -4.35 -24.81 -5.13
CA GLU A 173 -5.73 -24.97 -5.57
C GLU A 173 -6.03 -24.11 -6.81
N PHE A 174 -5.52 -22.87 -6.84
CA PHE A 174 -5.73 -21.99 -7.98
C PHE A 174 -5.00 -22.46 -9.25
N ASP A 175 -3.81 -23.05 -9.12
CA ASP A 175 -3.08 -23.62 -10.25
C ASP A 175 -3.88 -24.77 -10.88
N GLU A 176 -4.43 -25.67 -10.05
CA GLU A 176 -5.29 -26.78 -10.50
C GLU A 176 -6.54 -26.26 -11.25
N LEU A 177 -7.18 -25.21 -10.75
CA LEU A 177 -8.31 -24.56 -11.43
C LEU A 177 -7.92 -23.88 -12.75
N CYS A 178 -6.69 -23.40 -12.88
CA CYS A 178 -6.17 -22.84 -14.13
C CYS A 178 -5.89 -23.93 -15.16
N GLU A 179 -5.32 -25.07 -14.73
CA GLU A 179 -5.08 -26.24 -15.58
C GLU A 179 -6.41 -26.82 -16.13
N GLN A 180 -7.47 -26.80 -15.31
CA GLN A 180 -8.82 -27.20 -15.70
C GLN A 180 -9.55 -26.15 -16.56
N GLY A 181 -8.94 -25.00 -16.86
CA GLY A 181 -9.56 -23.92 -17.64
C GLY A 181 -10.68 -23.15 -16.92
N THR A 182 -10.90 -23.40 -15.63
CA THR A 182 -11.96 -22.75 -14.83
C THR A 182 -11.55 -21.34 -14.37
N GLN A 183 -10.24 -21.10 -14.23
CA GLN A 183 -9.69 -19.79 -13.86
C GLN A 183 -8.61 -19.35 -14.84
N LYS A 184 -8.41 -18.03 -14.94
CA LYS A 184 -7.29 -17.42 -15.68
C LYS A 184 -6.20 -17.03 -14.69
N ALA A 185 -4.94 -17.29 -15.01
CA ALA A 185 -3.80 -17.03 -14.13
C ALA A 185 -3.73 -15.59 -13.56
N ALA A 186 -4.23 -14.60 -14.31
CA ALA A 186 -4.29 -13.20 -13.89
C ALA A 186 -5.24 -12.94 -12.71
N ASN A 187 -6.27 -13.77 -12.53
CA ASN A 187 -7.39 -13.53 -11.60
C ASN A 187 -7.11 -14.01 -10.16
N PHE A 188 -5.88 -14.38 -9.84
CA PHE A 188 -5.54 -14.99 -8.55
C PHE A 188 -6.03 -14.16 -7.35
N TRP A 189 -5.72 -12.85 -7.32
CA TRP A 189 -6.07 -12.00 -6.18
C TRP A 189 -7.58 -11.74 -6.06
N ASP A 190 -8.29 -11.66 -7.19
CA ASP A 190 -9.75 -11.56 -7.19
C ASP A 190 -10.39 -12.85 -6.68
N TRP A 191 -9.88 -14.00 -7.11
CA TRP A 191 -10.33 -15.30 -6.64
C TRP A 191 -10.07 -15.48 -5.14
N VAL A 192 -8.86 -15.14 -4.66
CA VAL A 192 -8.54 -15.12 -3.22
C VAL A 192 -9.51 -14.20 -2.47
N GLY A 193 -9.78 -12.99 -2.97
CA GLY A 193 -10.75 -12.07 -2.38
C GLY A 193 -12.14 -12.68 -2.24
N LYS A 194 -12.64 -13.33 -3.30
CA LYS A 194 -13.92 -14.07 -3.28
C LYS A 194 -13.92 -15.19 -2.25
N GLN A 195 -12.83 -15.96 -2.12
CA GLN A 195 -12.75 -17.02 -1.11
C GLN A 195 -12.88 -16.47 0.31
N VAL A 196 -12.23 -15.34 0.62
CA VAL A 196 -12.34 -14.72 1.95
C VAL A 196 -13.77 -14.22 2.20
N LEU A 197 -14.39 -13.59 1.21
CA LEU A 197 -15.78 -13.14 1.32
C LEU A 197 -16.73 -14.32 1.55
N ASN A 198 -16.57 -15.41 0.80
CA ASN A 198 -17.37 -16.61 0.98
C ASN A 198 -17.22 -17.21 2.39
N ILE A 199 -15.99 -17.26 2.91
CA ILE A 199 -15.74 -17.71 4.30
C ILE A 199 -16.46 -16.78 5.29
N LYS A 200 -16.36 -15.46 5.09
CA LYS A 200 -17.00 -14.46 5.95
C LYS A 200 -18.52 -14.60 5.93
N SER A 201 -19.14 -14.66 4.75
CA SER A 201 -20.59 -14.81 4.58
C SER A 201 -21.10 -16.09 5.24
N ARG A 202 -20.42 -17.23 5.01
CA ARG A 202 -20.77 -18.50 5.66
C ARG A 202 -20.74 -18.41 7.19
N ILE A 203 -19.75 -17.73 7.76
CA ILE A 203 -19.65 -17.54 9.21
C ILE A 203 -20.72 -16.57 9.73
N GLN A 204 -21.12 -15.57 8.94
CA GLN A 204 -22.14 -14.60 9.32
C GLN A 204 -23.56 -15.18 9.27
N GLU A 205 -23.83 -16.05 8.30
CA GLU A 205 -25.14 -16.71 8.10
C GLU A 205 -25.34 -17.92 9.02
N ASP A 206 -24.26 -18.47 9.57
CA ASP A 206 -24.31 -19.61 10.49
C ASP A 206 -24.81 -19.17 11.88
N ALA A 207 -25.98 -19.69 12.27
CA ALA A 207 -26.64 -19.41 13.54
C ALA A 207 -25.80 -19.78 14.77
N GLN A 208 -24.75 -20.60 14.62
CA GLN A 208 -23.83 -20.93 15.71
C GLN A 208 -23.01 -19.72 16.18
N TYR A 209 -22.73 -18.74 15.30
CA TYR A 209 -21.87 -17.60 15.63
C TYR A 209 -22.67 -16.31 15.86
N THR A 210 -23.18 -16.17 17.09
CA THR A 210 -24.08 -15.07 17.47
C THR A 210 -23.34 -13.77 17.80
N THR A 211 -22.08 -13.84 18.19
CA THR A 211 -21.26 -12.66 18.57
C THR A 211 -20.12 -12.41 17.58
N ASP A 212 -19.69 -11.14 17.48
CA ASP A 212 -18.54 -10.78 16.65
C ASP A 212 -17.24 -11.46 17.09
N LEU A 213 -17.06 -11.70 18.38
CA LEU A 213 -15.91 -12.43 18.91
C LEU A 213 -15.90 -13.88 18.40
N GLN A 214 -17.05 -14.56 18.42
CA GLN A 214 -17.17 -15.92 17.89
C GLN A 214 -16.89 -15.95 16.39
N ARG A 215 -17.45 -15.01 15.62
CA ARG A 215 -17.22 -14.91 14.17
C ARG A 215 -15.73 -14.68 13.84
N ARG A 216 -15.08 -13.77 14.58
CA ARG A 216 -13.61 -13.53 14.46
C ARG A 216 -12.81 -14.78 14.78
N THR A 217 -13.21 -15.51 15.82
CA THR A 217 -12.55 -16.76 16.22
C THR A 217 -12.71 -17.83 15.14
N ALA A 218 -13.92 -18.02 14.62
CA ALA A 218 -14.19 -18.96 13.53
C ALA A 218 -13.37 -18.64 12.28
N MET A 219 -13.28 -17.37 11.90
CA MET A 219 -12.46 -16.90 10.78
C MET A 219 -10.97 -17.23 11.01
N THR A 220 -10.47 -16.98 12.22
CA THR A 220 -9.08 -17.30 12.61
C THR A 220 -8.79 -18.81 12.52
N GLN A 221 -9.76 -19.64 12.90
CA GLN A 221 -9.60 -21.09 12.87
C GLN A 221 -9.40 -21.63 11.46
N VAL A 222 -10.04 -21.05 10.44
CA VAL A 222 -9.83 -21.43 9.03
C VAL A 222 -8.35 -21.31 8.68
N PHE A 223 -7.72 -20.19 9.00
CA PHE A 223 -6.31 -19.96 8.71
C PHE A 223 -5.39 -20.79 9.59
N THR A 224 -5.77 -21.01 10.85
CA THR A 224 -4.98 -21.85 11.77
C THR A 224 -4.94 -23.30 11.29
N ARG A 225 -6.06 -23.84 10.79
CA ARG A 225 -6.09 -25.17 10.16
C ARG A 225 -5.20 -25.23 8.92
N ALA A 226 -5.22 -24.19 8.10
CA ALA A 226 -4.33 -24.08 6.94
C ALA A 226 -2.84 -24.07 7.33
N LEU A 227 -2.48 -23.44 8.46
CA LEU A 227 -1.12 -23.50 8.99
C LEU A 227 -0.69 -24.92 9.35
N SER A 228 -1.55 -25.66 10.05
CA SER A 228 -1.28 -27.05 10.42
C SER A 228 -1.09 -27.93 9.18
N LEU A 229 -1.99 -27.80 8.20
CA LEU A 229 -1.87 -28.52 6.91
C LEU A 229 -0.58 -28.17 6.18
N HIS A 230 -0.23 -26.88 6.12
CA HIS A 230 1.01 -26.44 5.49
C HIS A 230 2.24 -26.97 6.21
N ARG A 231 2.27 -26.99 7.55
CA ARG A 231 3.38 -27.55 8.33
C ARG A 231 3.55 -29.04 8.12
N ASN A 232 2.45 -29.78 7.94
CA ASN A 232 2.52 -31.20 7.62
C ASN A 232 3.09 -31.44 6.21
N LYS A 233 2.73 -30.62 5.23
CA LYS A 233 3.22 -30.73 3.84
C LYS A 233 4.64 -30.17 3.65
N PHE A 234 4.98 -29.11 4.38
CA PHE A 234 6.26 -28.41 4.33
C PHE A 234 6.76 -28.16 5.76
N PRO A 235 7.38 -29.18 6.39
CA PRO A 235 7.85 -29.08 7.77
C PRO A 235 8.84 -27.93 7.96
N PRO A 236 8.69 -27.10 9.01
CA PRO A 236 9.63 -26.03 9.28
C PRO A 236 10.99 -26.58 9.65
N VAL A 237 12.03 -26.15 8.93
CA VAL A 237 13.42 -26.57 9.17
C VAL A 237 14.00 -25.88 10.41
N SER A 238 13.44 -24.74 10.79
CA SER A 238 13.82 -23.98 11.99
C SER A 238 12.60 -23.63 12.83
N SER A 239 12.79 -23.55 14.14
CA SER A 239 11.78 -23.05 15.06
C SER A 239 11.33 -21.63 14.69
N ALA A 240 10.10 -21.29 15.06
CA ALA A 240 9.64 -19.92 14.93
C ALA A 240 10.54 -19.01 15.79
N PRO A 241 10.87 -17.79 15.31
CA PRO A 241 11.57 -16.81 16.12
C PRO A 241 10.82 -16.58 17.45
N PRO A 242 11.54 -16.29 18.55
CA PRO A 242 10.91 -15.99 19.83
C PRO A 242 9.95 -14.80 19.69
N PRO A 243 8.87 -14.77 20.48
CA PRO A 243 7.93 -13.65 20.44
C PRO A 243 8.66 -12.36 20.81
N LYS A 244 8.53 -11.36 19.93
CA LYS A 244 9.00 -9.99 20.16
C LYS A 244 7.80 -9.07 20.33
N GLU A 245 8.00 -7.99 21.09
CA GLU A 245 7.03 -6.91 21.15
C GLU A 245 6.87 -6.28 19.76
N ARG A 246 5.63 -6.00 19.36
CA ARG A 246 5.38 -5.36 18.07
C ARG A 246 5.76 -3.89 18.21
N PRO A 247 6.38 -3.28 17.18
CA PRO A 247 6.57 -1.84 17.20
C PRO A 247 5.19 -1.16 17.15
N GLY A 248 5.02 -0.04 17.87
CA GLY A 248 3.71 0.62 18.02
C GLY A 248 3.02 0.93 16.69
N TRP A 249 3.78 1.28 15.64
CA TRP A 249 3.24 1.52 14.31
C TRP A 249 2.54 0.29 13.70
N GLN A 250 3.04 -0.92 13.98
CA GLN A 250 2.46 -2.17 13.50
C GLN A 250 1.17 -2.48 14.29
N GLU A 251 1.16 -2.18 15.59
CA GLU A 251 -0.03 -2.38 16.42
C GLU A 251 -1.18 -1.50 15.96
N THR A 252 -0.94 -0.20 15.81
CA THR A 252 -1.93 0.77 15.32
C THR A 252 -2.46 0.39 13.93
N LEU A 253 -1.57 0.00 13.02
CA LEU A 253 -1.96 -0.41 11.66
C LEU A 253 -2.83 -1.68 11.70
N GLU A 254 -2.38 -2.73 12.39
CA GLU A 254 -3.15 -3.97 12.48
C GLU A 254 -4.47 -3.77 13.21
N GLU A 255 -4.55 -2.84 14.16
CA GLU A 255 -5.80 -2.49 14.84
C GLU A 255 -6.76 -1.72 13.95
N ALA A 256 -6.28 -0.74 13.17
CA ALA A 256 -7.09 -0.08 12.15
C ALA A 256 -7.64 -1.07 11.11
N MET A 257 -6.90 -2.17 10.86
CA MET A 257 -7.31 -3.25 9.95
C MET A 257 -8.23 -4.30 10.58
N LYS A 258 -8.23 -4.44 11.92
CA LYS A 258 -9.17 -5.34 12.60
C LYS A 258 -10.55 -4.73 12.41
N LEU A 259 -11.37 -5.37 11.55
CA LEU A 259 -12.82 -5.21 11.45
C LEU A 259 -13.31 -3.84 11.88
N GLY A 260 -13.56 -2.96 10.91
CA GLY A 260 -14.25 -1.70 11.12
C GLY A 260 -15.22 -1.80 12.29
N ALA A 261 -14.91 -1.07 13.36
CA ALA A 261 -15.98 -0.50 14.12
C ALA A 261 -16.75 0.34 13.08
N VAL A 262 -17.92 -0.16 12.67
CA VAL A 262 -18.81 0.42 11.64
C VAL A 262 -18.38 0.16 10.20
N ILE A 263 -18.93 -0.88 9.55
CA ILE A 263 -20.05 -0.78 8.56
C ILE A 263 -20.90 -2.03 8.69
#